data_AF-A0ABD0Q453-F1
#
_entry.id   AF-A0ABD0Q453-F1
#
_cell.length_a   1.000
_cell.length_b   1.000
_cell.length_c   1.000
_cell.angle_alpha   90.00
_cell.angle_beta   90.00
_cell.angle_gamma   90.00
#
_symmetry.space_group_name_H-M   'P 1'
#
loop_
_entity.id
_entity.type
_entity.pdbx_description
1 polymer ?
#
loop_
_entity_poly.entity_id
_entity_poly.type
_entity_poly.pdbx_seq_one_letter_code
_entity_poly.pdbx_strand_id
1 'polypeptide(L)' 'ARDHYQKLVIMHSNMVTLYLNMLEYFAIDPKKTSVEELFTDLSNFRAMFM' A
#
# COMPACT_ATOMS: atom_id res chain seq x y z
N ALA A 1 -22.31 2.56 -15.16
CA ALA A 1 -21.97 3.24 -13.89
C ALA A 1 -21.75 2.25 -12.73
N ARG A 2 -22.73 1.40 -12.39
CA ARG A 2 -22.62 0.41 -11.29
C ARG A 2 -21.46 -0.58 -11.46
N ASP A 3 -21.29 -1.16 -12.64
CA ASP A 3 -20.23 -2.16 -12.87
C ASP A 3 -18.82 -1.58 -12.71
N HIS A 4 -18.61 -0.34 -13.16
CA HIS A 4 -17.33 0.36 -12.98
C HIS A 4 -17.06 0.66 -11.51
N TYR A 5 -18.08 1.09 -10.77
CA TYR A 5 -17.96 1.27 -9.32
C TYR A 5 -17.59 -0.03 -8.62
N GLN A 6 -18.23 -1.14 -8.99
CA GLN A 6 -17.96 -2.44 -8.37
C GLN A 6 -16.53 -2.94 -8.66
N LYS A 7 -16.01 -2.68 -9.87
CA LYS A 7 -14.60 -2.91 -10.19
C LYS A 7 -13.67 -2.08 -9.30
N LEU A 8 -13.96 -0.79 -9.09
CA LEU A 8 -13.16 0.07 -8.22
C LEU A 8 -13.15 -0.41 -6.76
N VAL A 9 -14.28 -0.88 -6.25
CA VAL A 9 -14.38 -1.46 -4.90
C VAL A 9 -13.48 -2.69 -4.77
N ILE A 10 -13.49 -3.60 -5.76
CA ILE A 10 -12.63 -4.79 -5.77
C ILE A 10 -11.15 -4.37 -5.84
N MET A 11 -10.81 -3.43 -6.72
CA MET A 11 -9.43 -2.94 -6.85
C MET A 11 -8.91 -2.32 -5.56
N HIS A 12 -9.73 -1.52 -4.87
CA HIS A 12 -9.38 -0.93 -3.59
C HIS A 12 -9.20 -2.00 -2.50
N SER A 13 -10.10 -2.99 -2.43
CA SER A 13 -9.98 -4.12 -1.50
C SER A 13 -8.68 -4.91 -1.71
N ASN A 14 -8.32 -5.16 -2.98
CA ASN A 14 -7.09 -5.85 -3.33
C ASN A 14 -5.86 -5.03 -2.94
N MET A 15 -5.87 -3.72 -3.20
CA MET A 15 -4.78 -2.82 -2.84
C MET A 15 -4.55 -2.78 -1.32
N VAL A 16 -5.62 -2.69 -0.51
CA VAL A 16 -5.53 -2.74 0.96
C VAL A 16 -4.96 -4.08 1.43
N THR A 17 -5.40 -5.19 0.83
CA THR A 17 -4.90 -6.54 1.19
C THR A 17 -3.41 -6.66 0.91
N LEU A 18 -2.95 -6.22 -0.26
CA LEU A 18 -1.53 -6.26 -0.63
C LEU A 18 -0.68 -5.38 0.30
N TYR A 19 -1.17 -4.20 0.67
CA TYR A 19 -0.50 -3.32 1.61
C TYR A 19 -0.35 -3.97 2.99
N LEU A 20 -1.42 -4.56 3.54
CA LEU A 20 -1.37 -5.24 4.85
C LEU A 20 -0.41 -6.43 4.85
N ASN A 21 -0.42 -7.24 3.79
CA ASN A 21 0.51 -8.37 3.64
C ASN A 21 1.97 -7.90 3.62
N MET A 22 2.25 -6.77 2.97
CA MET A 22 3.59 -6.18 2.94
C MET A 22 4.02 -5.69 4.32
N LEU A 23 3.13 -5.00 5.06
CA LEU A 23 3.43 -4.57 6.42
C LEU A 23 3.70 -5.76 7.35
N GLU A 24 2.90 -6.82 7.25
CA GLU A 24 3.12 -8.07 8.01
C GLU A 24 4.49 -8.67 7.69
N TYR A 25 4.84 -8.75 6.41
CA TYR A 25 6.15 -9.28 5.97
C TYR A 25 7.34 -8.49 6.54
N PHE A 26 7.22 -7.16 6.64
CA PHE A 26 8.26 -6.30 7.21
C PHE A 26 8.11 -6.05 8.72
N ALA A 27 7.15 -6.71 9.39
CA ALA A 27 6.83 -6.53 10.80
C ALA A 27 6.53 -5.05 11.19
N ILE A 28 5.86 -4.32 10.30
CA ILE A 28 5.45 -2.92 10.49
C ILE A 28 4.03 -2.89 11.06
N ASP A 29 3.81 -2.04 12.07
CA ASP A 29 2.47 -1.83 12.64
C ASP A 29 1.59 -1.00 11.66
N PRO A 30 0.47 -1.57 11.15
CA PRO A 30 -0.41 -0.87 10.20
C PRO A 30 -1.09 0.37 10.78
N LYS A 31 -1.07 0.58 12.10
CA LYS A 31 -1.61 1.79 12.74
C LYS A 31 -0.59 2.93 12.81
N LYS A 32 0.68 2.66 12.55
CA LYS A 32 1.78 3.63 12.70
C LYS A 32 2.29 4.20 11.38
N THR A 33 1.91 3.60 10.26
CA THR A 33 2.40 3.99 8.94
C THR A 33 1.26 3.98 7.93
N SER A 34 1.20 5.04 7.12
CA SER A 34 0.29 5.13 5.98
C SER A 34 0.92 4.55 4.71
N VAL A 35 0.07 4.24 3.71
CA VAL A 35 0.54 3.78 2.38
C VAL A 35 1.49 4.81 1.76
N GLU A 36 1.12 6.09 1.81
CA GLU A 36 1.90 7.18 1.23
C GLU A 36 3.28 7.32 1.89
N GLU A 37 3.32 7.28 3.22
CA GLU A 37 4.55 7.37 4.00
C GLU A 37 5.50 6.22 3.66
N LEU A 38 5.02 4.97 3.69
CA LEU A 38 5.85 3.81 3.37
C LEU A 38 6.46 3.89 1.97
N PHE A 39 5.65 4.20 0.95
CA PHE A 39 6.14 4.24 -0.43
C PHE A 39 7.04 5.46 -0.69
N THR A 40 6.82 6.58 0.01
CA THR A 40 7.71 7.74 -0.02
C THR A 40 9.07 7.39 0.58
N ASP A 41 9.09 6.75 1.74
CA ASP A 41 10.32 6.32 2.40
C ASP A 41 11.09 5.30 1.56
N LEU A 42 10.40 4.33 0.94
CA LEU A 42 11.03 3.37 0.03
C LEU A 42 11.60 4.03 -1.23
N SER A 43 10.88 5.01 -1.79
CA SER A 43 11.37 5.78 -2.94
C SER A 43 12.62 6.58 -2.59
N ASN A 44 12.61 7.25 -1.43
CA ASN A 44 13.76 7.99 -0.91
C ASN A 44 14.94 7.06 -0.60
N PHE A 45 14.67 5.91 0.04
CA PHE A 45 15.67 4.87 0.28
C PHE A 45 16.33 4.45 -1.03
N ARG A 46 15.54 4.07 -2.04
CA ARG A 46 16.08 3.70 -3.36
C ARG A 46 16.94 4.80 -3.97
N ALA A 47 16.52 6.06 -3.89
CA ALA A 47 17.25 7.20 -4.44
C ALA A 47 18.60 7.44 -3.74
N MET A 48 18.76 7.04 -2.47
CA MET A 48 20.05 7.14 -1.76
C MET A 48 21.11 6.14 -2.25
N PHE A 49 20.71 5.07 -2.95
CA PHE A 49 21.62 4.01 -3.43
C PHE A 49 21.77 3.98 -4.96
N MET A 50 21.11 4.88 -5.68
CA MET A 50 21.23 5.06 -7.14
C MET A 50 22.15 6.23 -7.44
#